data_AF-A0A9X1P329-F1
#
_entry.id   AF-A0A9X1P329-F1
#
_cell.length_a   1.000
_cell.length_b   1.000
_cell.length_c   1.000
_cell.angle_alpha   90.00
_cell.angle_beta   90.00
_cell.angle_gamma   90.00
#
_symmetry.space_group_name_H-M   'P 1'
#
loop_
_entity.id
_entity.type
_entity.pdbx_description
1 polymer ?
#
loop_
_entity_poly.entity_id
_entity_poly.type
_entity_poly.pdbx_seq_one_letter_code
_entity_poly.pdbx_strand_id
1 'polypeptide(L)'
;MDDIFGEGHGYVRPLFRHTAASRLIWSGEKLDEIANHSSMSIEMLIRTYGHDHPEAEMAVVRAFTEGSAGHRKGRSSRERGLESPTKVACFPPAE
;
A
#
# COMPACT_ATOMS: atom_id res chain seq x y z
N MET A 1 0.00 -8.20 33.14
CA MET A 1 0.77 -7.31 32.22
C MET A 1 2.06 -6.88 32.88
N ASP A 2 2.00 -6.48 34.15
CA ASP A 2 3.15 -6.47 35.06
C ASP A 2 3.90 -7.82 35.08
N ASP A 3 3.18 -8.93 34.93
CA ASP A 3 3.74 -10.29 34.84
C ASP A 3 4.61 -10.53 33.58
N ILE A 4 4.46 -9.68 32.56
CA ILE A 4 5.16 -9.80 31.28
C ILE A 4 6.29 -8.78 31.18
N PHE A 5 6.06 -7.55 31.64
CA PHE A 5 6.98 -6.42 31.45
C PHE A 5 7.66 -5.93 32.74
N GLY A 6 7.32 -6.46 33.92
CA GLY A 6 7.85 -6.04 35.23
C GLY A 6 7.31 -4.70 35.74
N GLU A 7 7.68 -4.29 36.95
CA GLU A 7 7.32 -2.97 37.50
C GLU A 7 8.00 -1.83 36.72
N GLY A 8 7.31 -0.70 36.52
CA GLY A 8 7.88 0.50 35.86
C GLY A 8 7.77 0.53 34.31
N HIS A 9 6.88 -0.25 33.72
CA HIS A 9 6.73 -0.47 32.28
C HIS A 9 5.87 0.58 31.55
N GLY A 10 5.63 1.76 32.14
CA GLY A 10 4.77 2.81 31.57
C GLY A 10 5.18 3.24 30.15
N TYR A 11 6.47 3.13 29.83
CA TYR A 11 7.04 3.45 28.51
C TYR A 11 7.03 2.25 27.53
N VAL A 12 7.02 1.03 28.05
CA VAL A 12 7.09 -0.19 27.25
C VAL A 12 5.75 -0.48 26.57
N ARG A 13 4.62 -0.17 27.24
CA ARG A 13 3.28 -0.45 26.68
C ARG A 13 2.98 0.36 25.42
N PRO A 14 3.20 1.69 25.39
CA PRO A 14 2.99 2.46 24.17
C PRO A 14 3.96 2.01 23.07
N LEU A 15 5.23 1.78 23.39
CA LEU A 15 6.23 1.34 22.42
C LEU A 15 5.84 0.00 21.78
N PHE A 16 5.44 -0.98 22.58
CA PHE A 16 5.00 -2.28 22.09
C PHE A 16 3.77 -2.16 21.19
N ARG A 17 2.79 -1.33 21.58
CA ARG A 17 1.62 -1.03 20.74
C ARG A 17 2.02 -0.38 19.40
N HIS A 18 2.96 0.57 19.41
CA HIS A 18 3.50 1.19 18.19
C HIS A 18 4.15 0.13 17.27
N THR A 19 5.04 -0.70 17.82
CA THR A 19 5.72 -1.75 17.06
C THR A 19 4.74 -2.79 16.50
N ALA A 20 3.73 -3.18 17.29
CA ALA A 20 2.71 -4.12 16.85
C ALA A 20 1.86 -3.54 15.70
N ALA A 21 1.38 -2.30 15.83
CA ALA A 21 0.59 -1.64 14.80
C ALA A 21 1.37 -1.52 13.47
N SER A 22 2.63 -1.08 13.51
CA SER A 22 3.50 -1.02 12.32
C SER A 22 3.65 -2.39 11.65
N ARG A 23 3.89 -3.46 12.43
CA ARG A 23 4.07 -4.81 11.88
C ARG A 23 2.81 -5.36 11.23
N LEU A 24 1.65 -5.16 11.86
CA LEU A 24 0.38 -5.64 11.32
C LEU A 24 0.07 -4.96 9.98
N ILE A 25 0.33 -3.65 9.89
CA ILE A 25 0.18 -2.91 8.62
C ILE A 25 1.11 -3.47 7.54
N TRP A 26 2.38 -3.73 7.87
CA TRP A 26 3.34 -4.30 6.91
C TRP A 26 3.03 -5.74 6.50
N SER A 27 2.37 -6.51 7.37
CA SER A 27 1.94 -7.87 7.03
C SER A 27 0.77 -7.91 6.04
N GLY A 28 0.17 -6.74 5.73
CA GLY A 28 -0.98 -6.64 4.83
C GLY A 28 -2.29 -7.07 5.46
N GLU A 29 -2.39 -7.08 6.80
CA GLU A 29 -3.64 -7.31 7.50
C GLU A 29 -4.66 -6.19 7.23
N LYS A 30 -5.95 -6.47 7.45
CA LYS A 30 -7.00 -5.49 7.17
C LYS A 30 -6.89 -4.31 8.12
N LEU A 31 -6.79 -3.12 7.55
CA LEU A 31 -6.68 -1.87 8.30
C LEU A 31 -7.81 -1.65 9.31
N ASP A 32 -9.02 -2.12 9.02
CA ASP A 32 -10.17 -2.03 9.93
C ASP A 32 -9.98 -2.88 11.20
N GLU A 33 -9.46 -4.11 11.04
CA GLU A 33 -9.18 -5.00 12.17
C GLU A 33 -8.05 -4.42 13.06
N ILE A 34 -7.01 -3.86 12.44
CA ILE A 34 -5.90 -3.21 13.14
C ILE A 34 -6.35 -1.93 13.85
N ALA A 35 -7.19 -1.13 13.20
CA ALA A 35 -7.75 0.12 13.74
C ALA A 35 -8.63 -0.17 14.97
N ASN A 36 -9.49 -1.18 14.87
CA ASN A 36 -10.32 -1.65 15.99
C ASN A 36 -9.46 -2.18 17.14
N HIS A 37 -8.47 -3.02 16.86
CA HIS A 37 -7.54 -3.53 17.88
C HIS A 37 -6.76 -2.41 18.55
N SER A 38 -6.37 -1.40 17.78
CA SER A 38 -5.62 -0.25 18.25
C SER A 38 -6.51 0.87 18.78
N SER A 39 -7.83 0.72 18.87
CA SER A 39 -8.76 1.79 19.30
C SER A 39 -8.48 3.15 18.63
N MET A 40 -8.15 3.13 17.34
CA MET A 40 -7.82 4.31 16.53
C MET A 40 -8.72 4.34 15.32
N SER A 41 -8.97 5.53 14.76
CA SER A 41 -9.58 5.59 13.42
C SER A 41 -8.59 5.10 12.37
N ILE A 42 -9.09 4.56 11.26
CA ILE A 42 -8.28 4.11 10.13
C ILE A 42 -7.41 5.28 9.61
N GLU A 43 -7.97 6.49 9.52
CA GLU A 43 -7.24 7.68 9.11
C GLU A 43 -6.05 7.99 10.02
N MET A 44 -6.24 7.91 11.34
CA MET A 44 -5.17 8.11 12.32
C MET A 44 -4.13 7.00 12.25
N LEU A 45 -4.55 5.76 12.00
CA LEU A 45 -3.67 4.61 11.83
C LEU A 45 -2.76 4.80 10.61
N ILE A 46 -3.33 5.15 9.45
CA ILE A 46 -2.58 5.43 8.21
C ILE A 46 -1.66 6.64 8.41
N ARG A 47 -2.14 7.70 9.04
CA ARG A 47 -1.32 8.90 9.28
C ARG A 47 -0.13 8.62 10.21
N THR A 48 -0.30 7.74 11.19
CA THR A 48 0.73 7.48 12.22
C THR A 48 1.71 6.38 11.78
N TYR A 49 1.24 5.37 11.05
CA TYR A 49 2.00 4.16 10.74
C TYR A 49 2.00 3.77 9.26
N GLY A 50 1.21 4.44 8.42
CA GLY A 50 1.15 4.22 6.97
C GLY A 50 2.26 4.94 6.21
N HIS A 51 3.32 5.38 6.89
CA HIS A 51 4.54 5.79 6.21
C HIS A 51 5.23 4.54 5.68
N ASP A 52 5.24 4.40 4.35
CA ASP A 52 5.95 3.33 3.68
C ASP A 52 7.44 3.38 4.05
N HIS A 53 8.00 2.22 4.39
CA HIS A 53 9.45 2.07 4.49
C HIS A 53 10.06 2.37 3.11
N PRO A 54 11.24 3.01 3.02
CA PRO A 54 11.87 3.31 1.73
C PRO A 54 12.12 2.06 0.87
N GLU A 55 12.11 0.87 1.49
CA GLU A 55 12.20 -0.42 0.82
C GLU A 55 10.89 -0.87 0.14
N ALA A 56 9.72 -0.40 0.58
CA ALA A 56 8.43 -0.75 -0.03
C ALA A 56 8.34 -0.20 -1.47
N GLU A 57 8.92 0.97 -1.71
CA GLU A 57 8.99 1.57 -3.05
C GLU A 57 10.13 1.01 -3.89
N MET A 58 11.05 0.20 -3.33
CA MET A 58 12.17 -0.35 -4.11
C MET A 58 11.71 -1.18 -5.30
N ALA A 59 10.56 -1.86 -5.22
CA ALA A 59 9.99 -2.57 -6.36
C ALA A 59 9.59 -1.61 -7.50
N VAL A 60 9.02 -0.45 -7.16
CA VAL A 60 8.64 0.59 -8.10
C VAL A 60 9.89 1.26 -8.66
N VAL A 61 10.82 1.69 -7.80
CA VAL A 61 12.10 2.28 -8.20
C VAL A 61 12.85 1.32 -9.11
N ARG A 62 12.94 0.03 -8.77
CA ARG A 62 13.58 -0.99 -9.61
C ARG A 62 12.88 -1.13 -10.96
N ALA A 63 11.55 -1.14 -11.00
CA ALA A 63 10.81 -1.18 -12.27
C ALA A 63 11.12 0.03 -13.16
N PHE A 64 11.24 1.22 -12.59
CA PHE A 64 11.62 2.43 -13.34
C PHE A 64 13.11 2.44 -13.74
N THR A 65 14.00 1.94 -12.89
CA THR A 65 15.46 1.97 -13.14
C THR A 65 15.89 0.90 -14.14
N GLU A 66 15.28 -0.29 -14.09
CA GLU A 66 15.53 -1.39 -15.03
C GLU A 66 14.75 -1.23 -16.36
N GLY A 67 14.01 -0.14 -16.54
CA GLY A 67 13.26 0.15 -17.78
C GLY A 67 12.06 -0.78 -18.03
N SER A 68 11.60 -1.51 -17.01
CA SER A 68 10.44 -2.41 -17.11
C SER A 68 9.12 -1.72 -16.79
N ALA A 69 9.15 -0.54 -16.18
CA ALA A 69 7.99 0.33 -16.01
C ALA A 69 7.43 0.74 -17.39
N GLY A 70 6.18 0.34 -17.67
CA GLY A 70 5.49 0.64 -18.93
C GLY A 70 5.63 -0.43 -20.02
N HIS A 71 6.49 -1.44 -19.85
CA HIS A 71 6.51 -2.59 -20.76
C HIS A 71 5.35 -3.52 -20.47
N ARG A 72 4.24 -3.34 -21.21
CA ARG A 72 3.18 -4.37 -21.29
C ARG A 72 3.82 -5.65 -21.82
N LYS A 73 3.92 -6.66 -20.95
CA LYS A 73 4.38 -8.01 -21.32
C LYS A 73 3.42 -8.58 -22.37
N GLY A 74 3.83 -8.46 -23.64
CA GLY A 74 3.24 -9.17 -24.77
C GLY A 74 1.83 -8.73 -25.20
N ARG A 75 1.74 -7.67 -26.01
CA ARG A 75 0.87 -7.74 -27.19
C ARG A 75 1.62 -8.64 -28.18
N SER A 76 1.42 -9.95 -28.07
CA SER A 76 2.05 -10.93 -28.96
C SER A 76 1.71 -10.56 -30.40
N SER A 77 2.73 -10.34 -31.21
CA SER A 77 2.71 -9.96 -32.61
C SER A 77 2.23 -11.09 -33.55
N ARG A 78 1.18 -11.82 -33.17
CA ARG A 78 0.54 -12.84 -34.00
C ARG A 78 -0.97 -12.76 -33.88
N GLU A 79 -1.55 -11.82 -34.60
CA GLU A 79 -2.85 -11.96 -35.27
C GLU A 79 -2.98 -10.77 -36.24
N ARG A 80 -2.42 -10.97 -37.44
CA ARG A 80 -2.84 -10.22 -38.62
C ARG A 80 -4.19 -10.77 -39.03
N GLY A 81 -5.24 -9.97 -38.92
CA GLY A 81 -6.52 -10.35 -39.52
C GLY A 81 -7.71 -9.61 -38.93
N LEU A 82 -8.18 -8.64 -39.70
CA LEU A 82 -9.54 -8.14 -39.78
C LEU A 82 -10.07 -7.19 -38.69
N GLU A 83 -10.50 -6.04 -39.23
CA GLU A 83 -11.59 -5.19 -38.75
C GLU A 83 -11.27 -4.21 -37.63
N SER A 84 -10.84 -3.03 -38.09
CA SER A 84 -11.05 -1.76 -37.40
C SER A 84 -12.54 -1.51 -37.12
N PRO A 85 -12.88 -1.12 -35.88
CA PRO A 85 -14.04 -0.28 -35.66
C PRO A 85 -13.59 1.06 -35.04
N THR A 86 -13.76 2.10 -35.86
CA THR A 86 -14.55 3.29 -35.52
C THR A 86 -14.12 4.15 -34.32
N LYS A 87 -13.53 5.29 -34.67
CA LYS A 87 -13.74 6.65 -34.13
C LYS A 87 -13.71 6.83 -32.61
N VAL A 88 -12.61 7.40 -32.14
CA VAL A 88 -12.52 8.21 -30.92
C VAL A 88 -13.59 9.30 -30.98
N ALA A 89 -14.60 9.24 -30.10
CA ALA A 89 -15.51 10.34 -29.87
C ALA A 89 -14.76 11.44 -29.12
N CYS A 90 -14.45 12.55 -29.80
CA CYS A 90 -14.16 13.81 -29.13
C CYS A 90 -15.42 14.26 -28.37
N PHE A 91 -15.30 14.37 -27.05
CA PHE A 91 -16.29 15.04 -26.21
C PHE A 91 -16.30 16.55 -26.55
N PRO A 92 -17.47 17.18 -26.77
CA PRO A 92 -17.52 18.64 -26.92
C PRO A 92 -17.38 19.33 -25.55
N PRO A 93 -16.87 20.57 -25.50
CA PRO A 93 -16.82 21.37 -24.28
C PRO A 93 -18.23 21.80 -23.85
N ALA A 94 -18.46 21.80 -22.54
CA ALA A 94 -19.68 22.35 -21.92
C ALA A 94 -19.63 23.88 -21.95
N GLU A 95 -20.77 24.50 -22.30
CA GLU A 95 -21.02 25.94 -22.13
C GLU A 95 -21.15 26.33 -20.65
#